data_AF-A0A966LHI4-F1
#
_entry.id   AF-A0A966LHI4-F1
#
_cell.length_a   1.000
_cell.length_b   1.000
_cell.length_c   1.000
_cell.angle_alpha   90.00
_cell.angle_beta   90.00
_cell.angle_gamma   90.00
#
_symmetry.space_group_name_H-M   'P 1'
#
loop_
_entity.id
_entity.type
_entity.pdbx_description
1 polymer ?
#
loop_
_entity_poly.entity_id
_entity_poly.type
_entity_poly.pdbx_seq_one_letter_code
_entity_poly.pdbx_strand_id
1 'polypeptide(L)'
;MSSYYDTMQVCEKGHKITDMFDSYPNHRQDFCEKCGSQTVFKCEFCNTKIRGYYHVEGVIGGGGPDVPLNCHKCGRGYPWRGKLLRKKFLIMIISPLKYVVDSVVKILKR
;
A
#
# COMPACT_ATOMS: atom_id res chain seq x y z
N MET A 1 4.95 -28.83 9.25
CA MET A 1 4.25 -27.53 9.29
C MET A 1 4.58 -26.81 8.01
N SER A 2 3.59 -26.66 7.14
CA SER A 2 3.75 -25.91 5.90
C SER A 2 3.43 -24.43 6.12
N SER A 3 4.13 -23.54 5.44
CA SER A 3 3.82 -22.12 5.40
C SER A 3 4.04 -21.57 3.99
N TYR A 4 3.25 -20.56 3.63
CA TYR A 4 3.33 -19.95 2.30
C TYR A 4 2.80 -18.52 2.30
N TYR A 5 3.20 -17.74 1.31
CA TYR A 5 2.60 -16.44 1.04
C TYR A 5 1.46 -16.59 0.04
N ASP A 6 0.33 -15.99 0.36
CA ASP A 6 -0.70 -15.64 -0.62
C ASP A 6 -0.22 -14.46 -1.47
N THR A 7 -1.09 -13.99 -2.35
CA THR A 7 -0.85 -12.88 -3.26
C THR A 7 -1.63 -11.65 -2.84
N MET A 8 -0.97 -10.50 -2.83
CA MET A 8 -1.61 -9.20 -2.64
C MET A 8 -2.04 -8.61 -3.98
N GLN A 9 -3.23 -8.01 -4.00
CA GLN A 9 -3.70 -7.14 -5.07
C GLN A 9 -3.76 -5.70 -4.57
N VAL A 10 -3.17 -4.80 -5.33
CA VAL A 10 -3.03 -3.38 -4.99
C VAL A 10 -3.37 -2.57 -6.21
N CYS A 11 -4.04 -1.43 -6.04
CA CYS A 11 -4.26 -0.51 -7.15
C CYS A 11 -3.00 0.31 -7.49
N GLU A 12 -2.89 0.80 -8.71
CA GLU A 12 -1.74 1.62 -9.15
C GLU A 12 -1.50 2.87 -8.29
N LYS A 13 -2.55 3.34 -7.59
CA LYS A 13 -2.47 4.46 -6.62
C LYS A 13 -2.09 4.02 -5.19
N GLY A 14 -1.92 2.73 -4.92
CA GLY A 14 -1.39 2.17 -3.67
C GLY A 14 -2.41 1.72 -2.63
N HIS A 15 -3.69 1.61 -2.97
CA HIS A 15 -4.70 1.04 -2.06
C HIS A 15 -4.65 -0.48 -2.10
N LYS A 16 -4.51 -1.12 -0.93
CA LYS A 16 -4.67 -2.57 -0.77
C LYS A 16 -6.11 -2.95 -1.10
N ILE A 17 -6.30 -3.91 -2.01
CA ILE A 17 -7.60 -4.49 -2.35
C ILE A 17 -7.83 -5.73 -1.50
N THR A 18 -6.89 -6.67 -1.59
CA THR A 18 -6.85 -7.89 -0.78
C THR A 18 -5.40 -8.32 -0.65
N ASP A 19 -5.06 -8.98 0.44
CA ASP A 19 -3.79 -9.70 0.65
C ASP A 19 -3.95 -11.22 0.51
N MET A 20 -5.15 -11.68 0.13
CA MET A 20 -5.45 -13.10 -0.07
C MET A 20 -6.05 -13.36 -1.46
N PHE A 21 -5.43 -12.81 -2.50
CA PHE A 21 -5.91 -12.87 -3.88
C PHE A 21 -6.09 -14.30 -4.38
N ASP A 22 -5.20 -15.23 -4.04
CA ASP A 22 -5.29 -16.61 -4.48
C ASP A 22 -6.34 -17.38 -3.66
N SER A 23 -6.37 -17.21 -2.33
CA SER A 23 -7.30 -17.94 -1.44
C SER A 23 -8.75 -17.45 -1.46
N TYR A 24 -8.99 -16.15 -1.73
CA TYR A 24 -10.33 -15.55 -1.76
C TYR A 24 -10.58 -14.81 -3.09
N PRO A 25 -10.88 -15.53 -4.19
CA PRO A 25 -11.11 -14.93 -5.49
C PRO A 25 -12.24 -13.91 -5.54
N ASN A 26 -13.22 -14.04 -4.64
CA ASN A 26 -14.35 -13.12 -4.49
C ASN A 26 -13.96 -11.73 -3.96
N HIS A 27 -12.76 -11.56 -3.40
CA HIS A 27 -12.24 -10.25 -2.96
C HIS A 27 -11.46 -9.52 -4.05
N ARG A 28 -11.31 -10.11 -5.23
CA ARG A 28 -10.57 -9.50 -6.35
C ARG A 28 -11.39 -8.37 -6.95
N GLN A 29 -10.71 -7.31 -7.36
CA GLN A 29 -11.33 -6.20 -8.08
C GLN A 29 -10.45 -5.79 -9.26
N ASP A 30 -11.01 -5.64 -10.46
CA ASP A 30 -10.25 -5.16 -11.63
C ASP A 30 -9.84 -3.69 -11.48
N PHE A 31 -10.70 -2.90 -10.82
CA PHE A 31 -10.49 -1.49 -10.53
C PHE A 31 -10.74 -1.21 -9.05
N CYS A 32 -10.00 -0.25 -8.51
CA CYS A 32 -10.14 0.12 -7.11
C CYS A 32 -11.41 0.95 -6.86
N GLU A 33 -12.29 0.47 -6.00
CA GLU A 33 -13.51 1.20 -5.58
C GLU A 33 -13.23 2.58 -4.99
N LYS A 34 -12.06 2.78 -4.38
CA LYS A 34 -11.69 4.06 -3.72
C LYS A 34 -11.23 5.14 -4.70
N CYS A 35 -10.67 4.78 -5.86
CA CYS A 35 -9.96 5.75 -6.70
C CYS A 35 -9.99 5.48 -8.21
N GLY A 36 -10.67 4.41 -8.63
CA GLY A 36 -10.90 4.03 -10.03
C GLY A 36 -9.68 3.53 -10.80
N SER A 37 -8.48 3.46 -10.21
CA SER A 37 -7.30 2.97 -10.93
C SER A 37 -7.32 1.45 -11.07
N GLN A 38 -6.70 0.95 -12.14
CA GLN A 38 -6.47 -0.48 -12.35
C GLN A 38 -5.72 -1.11 -11.17
N THR A 39 -5.95 -2.39 -10.97
CA THR A 39 -5.27 -3.19 -9.94
C THR A 39 -4.23 -4.13 -10.54
N VAL A 40 -3.19 -4.39 -9.74
CA VAL A 40 -2.09 -5.28 -10.09
C VAL A 40 -1.81 -6.22 -8.93
N PHE A 41 -1.39 -7.44 -9.25
CA PHE A 41 -1.05 -8.48 -8.28
C PHE A 41 0.32 -9.12 -8.55
N LYS A 42 1.04 -8.61 -9.56
CA LYS A 42 2.39 -9.02 -9.95
C LYS A 42 3.25 -7.79 -10.21
N CYS A 43 4.55 -7.95 -10.05
CA CYS A 43 5.52 -6.96 -10.49
C CYS A 43 5.52 -6.88 -12.02
N GLU A 44 5.30 -5.69 -12.57
CA GLU A 44 5.29 -5.41 -14.01
C GLU A 44 6.63 -5.73 -14.70
N PHE A 45 7.73 -5.77 -13.95
CA PHE A 45 9.06 -5.94 -14.51
C PHE A 45 9.63 -7.38 -14.43
N CYS A 46 9.13 -8.21 -13.51
CA CYS A 46 9.63 -9.59 -13.35
C CYS A 46 8.53 -10.62 -13.14
N ASN A 47 7.26 -10.20 -13.29
CA ASN A 47 6.05 -11.02 -13.20
C ASN A 47 5.86 -11.78 -11.88
N THR A 48 6.67 -11.47 -10.87
CA THR A 48 6.60 -12.14 -9.55
C THR A 48 5.38 -11.61 -8.80
N LYS A 49 4.58 -12.51 -8.24
CA LYS A 49 3.40 -12.15 -7.43
C LYS A 49 3.81 -11.28 -6.23
N ILE A 50 2.97 -10.31 -5.90
CA ILE A 50 3.17 -9.45 -4.72
C ILE A 50 2.85 -10.30 -3.49
N ARG A 51 3.75 -10.37 -2.51
CA ARG A 51 3.50 -11.14 -1.29
C ARG A 51 2.32 -10.54 -0.51
N GLY A 52 1.30 -11.35 -0.31
CA GLY A 52 0.15 -11.09 0.54
C GLY A 52 0.29 -11.76 1.89
N TYR A 53 -0.83 -12.19 2.44
CA TYR A 53 -0.94 -12.83 3.75
C TYR A 53 0.00 -14.03 3.87
N TYR A 54 0.61 -14.20 5.04
CA TYR A 54 1.50 -15.32 5.32
C TYR A 54 0.74 -16.39 6.09
N HIS A 55 0.45 -17.51 5.43
CA HIS A 55 -0.25 -18.64 6.00
C HIS A 55 0.71 -19.53 6.77
N VAL A 56 0.33 -19.88 7.99
CA VAL A 56 0.99 -20.91 8.80
C VAL A 56 -0.07 -21.91 9.24
N GLU A 57 0.16 -23.18 8.92
CA GLU A 57 -0.75 -24.27 9.25
C GLU A 57 -1.11 -24.28 10.76
N GLY A 58 -2.40 -24.26 11.07
CA GLY A 58 -2.91 -24.26 12.45
C GLY A 58 -2.86 -22.92 13.18
N VAL A 59 -2.46 -21.83 12.52
CA VAL A 59 -2.38 -20.49 13.12
C VAL A 59 -3.34 -19.53 12.43
N ILE A 60 -4.24 -18.92 13.21
CA ILE A 60 -5.05 -17.78 12.77
C ILE A 60 -4.35 -16.51 13.26
N GLY A 61 -3.67 -15.82 12.36
CA GLY A 61 -3.01 -14.54 12.65
C GLY A 61 -3.93 -13.35 12.38
N GLY A 62 -3.75 -12.26 13.14
CA GLY A 62 -4.44 -10.99 12.92
C GLY A 62 -3.68 -10.05 11.99
N GLY A 63 -4.37 -9.47 11.00
CA GLY A 63 -3.86 -8.40 10.14
C GLY A 63 -2.96 -8.86 8.98
N GLY A 64 -3.19 -8.27 7.80
CA GLY A 64 -2.39 -8.49 6.60
C GLY A 64 -1.15 -7.61 6.50
N PRO A 65 -0.10 -8.00 5.75
CA PRO A 65 1.09 -7.17 5.58
C PRO A 65 0.75 -5.83 4.93
N ASP A 66 1.58 -4.82 5.21
CA ASP A 66 1.49 -3.53 4.54
C ASP A 66 1.76 -3.63 3.04
N VAL A 67 1.24 -2.65 2.28
CA VAL A 67 1.50 -2.55 0.85
C VAL A 67 3.00 -2.31 0.62
N PRO A 68 3.72 -3.25 -0.04
CA PRO A 68 5.15 -3.10 -0.21
C PRO A 68 5.47 -1.97 -1.19
N LEU A 69 6.61 -1.30 -1.00
CA LEU A 69 7.08 -0.26 -1.92
C LEU A 69 7.91 -0.83 -3.09
N ASN A 70 8.54 -1.99 -2.87
CA ASN A 70 9.47 -2.61 -3.81
C ASN A 70 9.16 -4.09 -4.00
N CYS A 71 9.48 -4.61 -5.18
CA CYS A 71 9.42 -6.04 -5.47
C CYS A 71 10.47 -6.80 -4.66
N HIS A 72 10.04 -7.83 -3.93
CA HIS A 72 10.93 -8.67 -3.13
C HIS A 72 11.90 -9.52 -3.97
N LYS A 73 11.63 -9.72 -5.27
CA LYS A 73 12.46 -10.52 -6.18
C LYS A 73 13.42 -9.70 -7.03
N CYS A 74 13.00 -8.55 -7.57
CA CYS A 74 13.85 -7.72 -8.44
C CYS A 74 14.22 -6.34 -7.88
N GLY A 75 13.75 -5.97 -6.69
CA GLY A 75 14.09 -4.71 -6.03
C GLY A 75 13.44 -3.44 -6.61
N ARG A 76 12.85 -3.51 -7.82
CA ARG A 76 12.20 -2.35 -8.46
C ARG A 76 10.99 -1.87 -7.66
N GLY A 77 10.80 -0.55 -7.67
CA GLY A 77 9.66 0.10 -7.03
C GLY A 77 8.36 -0.20 -7.77
N TYR A 78 7.27 -0.37 -7.04
CA TYR A 78 5.93 -0.45 -7.62
C TYR A 78 5.41 0.94 -8.02
N PRO A 79 4.40 1.04 -8.92
CA PRO A 79 3.88 2.32 -9.42
C PRO A 79 3.51 3.34 -8.33
N TRP A 80 2.94 2.88 -7.21
CA TRP A 80 2.52 3.75 -6.11
C TRP A 80 3.67 4.31 -5.27
N ARG A 81 4.90 3.78 -5.38
CA ARG A 81 6.06 4.23 -4.59
C ARG A 81 6.31 5.73 -4.79
N GLY A 82 6.26 6.21 -6.04
CA GLY A 82 6.49 7.62 -6.35
C GLY A 82 5.46 8.55 -5.68
N LYS A 83 4.18 8.15 -5.64
CA LYS A 83 3.11 8.93 -5.02
C LYS A 83 3.29 9.06 -3.51
N LEU A 84 3.68 7.97 -2.85
CA LEU A 84 3.94 7.97 -1.41
C LEU A 84 5.15 8.85 -1.06
N LEU A 85 6.22 8.77 -1.83
CA LEU A 85 7.40 9.61 -1.64
C LEU A 85 7.07 11.09 -1.85
N ARG A 86 6.32 11.43 -2.91
CA ARG A 86 5.86 12.80 -3.17
C ARG A 86 4.99 13.35 -2.04
N LYS A 87 4.06 12.54 -1.52
CA LYS A 87 3.19 12.92 -0.39
C LYS A 87 4.02 13.19 0.88
N LYS A 88 4.95 12.29 1.22
CA LYS A 88 5.86 12.49 2.37
C LYS A 88 6.67 13.76 2.22
N PHE A 89 7.27 13.98 1.06
CA PHE A 89 8.07 15.16 0.78
C PHE A 89 7.26 16.47 0.90
N LEU A 90 6.03 16.48 0.35
CA LEU A 90 5.14 17.62 0.45
C LEU A 90 4.76 17.94 1.91
N ILE A 91 4.45 16.91 2.71
CA ILE A 91 4.14 17.08 4.14
C ILE A 91 5.34 17.67 4.88
N MET A 92 6.56 17.18 4.62
CA MET A 92 7.77 17.70 5.27
C MET A 92 8.00 19.19 4.96
N ILE A 93 7.72 19.65 3.74
CA ILE A 93 7.90 21.05 3.36
C ILE A 93 6.81 21.95 3.96
N ILE A 94 5.56 21.48 3.99
CA ILE A 94 4.42 22.31 4.42
C ILE A 94 4.23 22.28 5.94
N SER A 95 4.72 21.25 6.64
CA SER A 95 4.53 21.12 8.10
C SER A 95 5.02 22.33 8.90
N PRO A 96 6.20 22.93 8.63
CA PRO A 96 6.62 24.16 9.31
C PRO A 96 5.67 25.33 9.04
N LEU A 97 5.20 25.48 7.80
CA LEU A 97 4.27 26.55 7.42
C LEU A 97 2.93 26.40 8.16
N LYS A 98 2.42 25.17 8.26
CA LYS A 98 1.19 24.89 9.01
C LYS A 98 1.32 25.28 10.48
N TYR A 99 2.45 24.93 11.11
CA TYR A 99 2.72 25.29 12.51
C TYR A 99 2.75 26.82 12.72
N VAL A 100 3.40 27.56 11.80
CA VAL A 100 3.45 29.03 11.85
C VAL A 100 2.05 29.63 11.72
N VAL A 101 1.26 29.17 10.73
CA VAL A 101 -0.13 29.64 10.53
C VAL A 101 -0.98 29.36 11.76
N ASP A 102 -0.95 28.14 12.30
CA ASP A 102 -1.70 27.78 13.51
C ASP A 102 -1.31 28.68 14.71
N SER A 103 -0.01 28.99 14.85
CA SER A 103 0.50 29.85 15.91
C SER A 103 0.05 31.30 15.76
N VAL A 104 0.11 31.86 14.55
CA VAL A 104 -0.34 33.23 14.26
C VAL A 104 -1.85 33.36 14.46
N VAL A 105 -2.64 32.39 13.98
CA VAL A 105 -4.09 32.38 14.17
C VAL A 105 -4.45 32.33 15.65
N LYS A 106 -3.70 31.59 16.47
CA LYS A 106 -3.88 31.54 17.92
C LYS A 106 -3.59 32.90 18.59
N ILE A 107 -2.61 33.65 18.10
CA ILE A 107 -2.30 35.00 18.58
C ILE A 107 -3.41 35.98 18.19
N LEU A 108 -3.88 35.95 16.94
CA LEU A 108 -4.90 36.90 16.43
C LEU A 108 -6.31 36.66 16.98
N LYS A 109 -6.59 35.47 17.53
CA LYS A 109 -7.88 35.12 18.15
C LYS A 109 -7.90 35.36 19.67
N ARG A 110 -6.82 35.90 20.24
CA ARG A 110 -6.78 36.44 21.60
C ARG A 110 -7.04 37.94 21.57
#